data_AF-A0A9D7F190-F1
#
_entry.id   AF-A0A9D7F190-F1
#
_cell.length_a   1.000
_cell.length_b   1.000
_cell.length_c   1.000
_cell.angle_alpha   90.00
_cell.angle_beta   90.00
_cell.angle_gamma   90.00
#
_symmetry.space_group_name_H-M   'P 1'
#
loop_
_entity.id
_entity.type
_entity.pdbx_description
1 polymer ?
#
loop_
_entity_poly.entity_id
_entity_poly.type
_entity_poly.pdbx_seq_one_letter_code
_entity_poly.pdbx_strand_id
1 'polypeptide(L)' 'MNFSKIELLAKGFDFRLCTGVFTSNKGRQFFYVYDFAWIENENETISILRKQT' A
#
# COMPACT_ATOMS: atom_id res chain seq x y z
N MET A 1 -9.66 4.50 -1.22
CA MET A 1 -9.30 5.53 -2.22
C MET A 1 -8.15 5.00 -3.05
N ASN A 2 -8.15 5.26 -4.36
CA ASN A 2 -7.09 4.85 -5.26
C ASN A 2 -6.23 6.06 -5.59
N PHE A 3 -4.92 5.90 -5.53
CA PHE A 3 -3.93 6.94 -5.80
C PHE A 3 -2.88 6.40 -6.78
N SER A 4 -2.29 7.25 -7.59
CA SER A 4 -1.06 6.90 -8.30
C SER A 4 0.13 6.86 -7.33
N LYS A 5 1.17 6.12 -7.70
CA LYS A 5 2.42 6.05 -6.92
C LYS A 5 3.08 7.43 -6.75
N ILE A 6 3.04 8.25 -7.80
CA ILE A 6 3.61 9.61 -7.81
C ILE A 6 2.86 10.51 -6.82
N GLU A 7 1.53 10.46 -6.78
CA GLU A 7 0.74 11.24 -5.83
C GLU A 7 1.03 10.86 -4.37
N LEU A 8 1.25 9.58 -4.09
CA LEU A 8 1.60 9.10 -2.76
C LEU A 8 3.01 9.56 -2.34
N LEU A 9 3.98 9.47 -3.24
CA LEU A 9 5.33 9.99 -3.01
C LEU A 9 5.30 11.51 -2.74
N ALA A 10 4.55 12.27 -3.55
CA ALA A 10 4.40 13.71 -3.37
C ALA A 10 3.72 14.09 -2.03
N LYS A 11 2.88 13.20 -1.48
CA LYS A 11 2.26 13.34 -0.16
C LYS A 11 3.16 12.86 1.00
N GLY A 12 4.38 12.41 0.71
CA GLY A 12 5.35 11.96 1.71
C GLY A 12 5.20 10.48 2.11
N PHE A 13 4.43 9.68 1.38
CA PHE A 13 4.38 8.24 1.60
C PHE A 13 5.67 7.59 1.12
N ASP A 14 6.41 6.91 2.01
CA ASP A 14 7.66 6.24 1.68
C ASP A 14 7.48 4.71 1.63
N PHE A 15 7.42 4.17 0.41
CA PHE A 15 7.29 2.74 0.16
C PHE A 15 8.46 1.90 0.68
N ARG A 16 9.62 2.51 0.97
CA ARG A 16 10.82 1.83 1.51
C ARG A 16 10.68 1.50 2.99
N LEU A 17 9.77 2.17 3.70
CA LEU A 17 9.46 1.91 5.11
C LEU A 17 8.56 0.67 5.28
N CYS A 18 8.74 -0.34 4.42
CA CYS A 18 7.99 -1.57 4.44
C CYS A 18 8.34 -2.37 5.71
N THR A 19 7.36 -2.59 6.58
CA THR A 19 7.53 -3.33 7.84
C THR A 19 7.06 -4.77 7.75
N GLY A 20 6.45 -5.17 6.63
CA GLY A 20 6.00 -6.54 6.42
C GLY A 20 5.18 -6.71 5.15
N VAL A 21 5.00 -7.97 4.74
CA VAL A 21 4.21 -8.34 3.57
C VAL A 21 3.22 -9.42 3.97
N PHE A 22 1.96 -9.24 3.61
CA PHE A 22 0.92 -10.25 3.74
C PHE A 22 0.44 -10.67 2.35
N THR A 23 0.46 -11.97 2.08
CA THR A 23 -0.10 -12.51 0.84
C THR A 23 -1.43 -13.15 1.18
N SER A 24 -2.51 -12.64 0.57
CA SER A 24 -3.83 -13.22 0.73
C SER A 24 -3.95 -14.56 0.00
N ASN A 25 -4.95 -15.36 0.37
CA ASN A 25 -5.27 -16.64 -0.27
C ASN A 25 -5.57 -16.51 -1.78
N LYS A 26 -5.85 -15.30 -2.28
CA LYS A 26 -6.05 -14.99 -3.71
C LYS A 26 -4.76 -14.52 -4.42
N GLY A 27 -3.60 -14.65 -3.78
CA GLY A 27 -2.30 -14.25 -4.33
C GLY A 27 -2.02 -12.74 -4.28
N ARG A 28 -2.95 -11.92 -3.79
CA ARG A 28 -2.73 -10.47 -3.66
C ARG A 28 -1.78 -10.17 -2.50
N GLN A 29 -0.77 -9.35 -2.77
CA GLN A 29 0.22 -8.91 -1.80
C GLN A 29 -0.17 -7.55 -1.21
N PHE A 30 -0.10 -7.47 0.11
CA PHE A 30 -0.28 -6.25 0.89
C PHE A 30 1.03 -5.92 1.57
N PHE A 31 1.49 -4.70 1.41
CA PHE A 31 2.73 -4.20 1.97
C PHE A 31 2.41 -3.25 3.12
N TYR A 32 2.91 -3.54 4.30
CA TYR A 32 2.67 -2.72 5.49
C TYR A 32 3.72 -1.62 5.61
N VAL A 33 3.26 -0.41 5.93
CA VAL A 33 4.07 0.76 6.24
C VAL A 33 3.48 1.37 7.50
N TYR A 34 3.99 0.95 8.66
CA TYR A 34 3.47 1.34 9.99
C TYR A 34 1.95 1.17 10.12
N ASP A 35 1.24 2.29 10.28
CA ASP A 35 -0.22 2.36 10.45
C ASP A 35 -0.99 2.13 9.14
N PHE A 36 -0.29 1.95 8.02
CA PHE A 36 -0.88 1.77 6.70
C PHE A 36 -0.51 0.42 6.09
N ALA A 37 -1.37 -0.05 5.20
CA ALA A 37 -1.08 -1.10 4.24
C ALA A 37 -1.39 -0.57 2.84
N TRP A 38 -0.57 -0.93 1.86
CA TRP A 38 -0.81 -0.60 0.47
C TRP A 38 -0.80 -1.85 -0.40
N ILE A 39 -1.53 -1.77 -1.52
CA ILE A 39 -1.64 -2.82 -2.54
C ILE A 39 -1.61 -2.18 -3.93
N GLU A 40 -0.86 -2.78 -4.84
CA GLU A 40 -0.89 -2.45 -6.27
C GLU A 40 -2.06 -3.16 -6.95
N ASN A 41 -2.80 -2.41 -7.77
CA ASN A 41 -3.88 -2.91 -8.60
C ASN A 41 -3.44 -2.97 -10.07
N GLU A 42 -4.23 -3.65 -10.91
CA GLU A 42 -3.91 -3.94 -12.32
C GLU A 42 -3.71 -2.68 -13.19
N ASN A 43 -4.28 -1.53 -12.80
CA ASN A 43 -4.21 -0.27 -13.55
C ASN A 43 -3.19 0.72 -12.97
N GLU A 44 -2.06 0.24 -12.44
CA GLU A 44 -1.00 1.08 -11.81
C GLU A 44 -1.51 1.98 -10.66
N THR A 45 -2.66 1.63 -10.10
CA THR A 45 -3.27 2.36 -8.99
C THR A 45 -2.95 1.66 -7.68
N ILE A 46 -2.74 2.45 -6.64
CA ILE A 46 -2.42 1.98 -5.30
C ILE A 46 -3.60 2.29 -4.40
N SER A 47 -4.06 1.26 -3.68
CA SER A 47 -5.03 1.45 -2.61
C SER A 47 -4.31 1.47 -1.28
N ILE A 48 -4.61 2.46 -0.45
CA ILE A 48 -4.11 2.54 0.94
C ILE A 48 -5.24 2.21 1.91
N LEU A 49 -4.90 1.38 2.89
CA LEU A 49 -5.73 0.98 4.01
C LEU A 49 -5.04 1.44 5.29
N ARG A 50 -5.74 2.12 6.19
CA ARG A 50 -5.23 2.39 7.53
C ARG A 50 -5.57 1.19 8.42
N LYS A 51 -4.60 0.69 9.17
CA LYS A 51 -4.82 -0.33 10.20
C LYS A 51 -5.73 0.28 11.27
N GLN A 52 -6.93 -0.27 11.45
CA GLN A 52 -7.74 0.05 12.62
C GLN A 52 -7.16 -0.75 13.78
N THR A 53 -6.68 -0.04 14.80
CA THR A 53 -6.27 -0.62 16.09
C THR A 53 -7.49 -0.71 16.99
#